data_AF-A0A7M1B6X5-F1
#
_entry.id   AF-A0A7M1B6X5-F1
#
_cell.length_a   1.000
_cell.length_b   1.000
_cell.length_c   1.000
_cell.angle_alpha   90.00
_cell.angle_beta   90.00
_cell.angle_gamma   90.00
#
_symmetry.space_group_name_H-M   'P 1'
#
loop_
_entity.id
_entity.type
_entity.pdbx_description
1 polymer ?
#
loop_
_entity_poly.entity_id
_entity_poly.type
_entity_poly.pdbx_seq_one_letter_code
_entity_poly.pdbx_strand_id
1 'polypeptide(L)'
;MQMVVDSLRQKGKIFKKMQEIPPKDLGIRNKIKIYKATDMNGYFWAIFAVSQKSRILMKDVHKFEEIYAKLTLFCEHNFKYKILFIDAPLCSKAAKAFKEAGWKIQ
;
A
#
# COMPACT_ATOMS: atom_id res chain seq x y z
N MET A 1 -1.88 -6.61 -12.98
CA MET A 1 -2.56 -7.19 -11.81
C MET A 1 -1.82 -8.44 -11.30
N GLN A 2 -1.11 -9.20 -12.14
CA GLN A 2 -0.30 -10.37 -11.72
C GLN A 2 0.63 -10.13 -10.52
N MET A 3 1.55 -9.16 -10.56
CA MET A 3 2.62 -9.03 -9.55
C MET A 3 2.17 -8.96 -8.08
N VAL A 4 1.08 -8.26 -7.77
CA VAL A 4 0.59 -8.13 -6.39
C VAL A 4 -0.10 -9.42 -5.95
N VAL A 5 -0.95 -9.99 -6.82
CA VAL A 5 -1.65 -11.25 -6.54
C VAL A 5 -0.66 -12.41 -6.41
N ASP A 6 0.32 -12.48 -7.30
CA ASP A 6 1.36 -13.52 -7.31
C ASP A 6 2.31 -13.38 -6.13
N SER A 7 2.72 -12.16 -5.74
CA SER A 7 3.55 -11.94 -4.55
C SER A 7 2.83 -12.31 -3.25
N LEU A 8 1.52 -12.09 -3.19
CA LEU A 8 0.71 -12.44 -2.02
C LEU A 8 0.42 -13.95 -1.96
N ARG A 9 0.18 -14.58 -3.13
CA ARG A 9 0.04 -16.04 -3.25
C ARG A 9 1.33 -16.77 -2.89
N GLN A 10 2.49 -16.33 -3.38
CA GLN A 10 3.79 -16.93 -3.05
C GLN A 10 4.12 -16.85 -1.54
N LYS A 11 3.58 -15.84 -0.84
CA LYS A 11 3.79 -15.66 0.60
C LYS A 11 2.72 -16.31 1.48
N GLY A 12 1.84 -17.13 0.89
CA GLY A 12 0.83 -17.90 1.63
C GLY A 12 -0.30 -17.07 2.23
N LYS A 13 -0.52 -15.84 1.76
CA LYS A 13 -1.58 -14.97 2.29
C LYS A 13 -2.83 -15.05 1.42
N ILE A 14 -3.81 -15.79 1.91
CA ILE A 14 -5.11 -15.97 1.29
C ILE A 14 -6.03 -14.87 1.81
N PHE A 15 -6.43 -13.95 0.93
CA PHE A 15 -7.44 -12.95 1.26
C PHE A 15 -8.82 -13.43 0.81
N LYS A 16 -9.80 -13.33 1.70
CA LYS A 16 -11.20 -13.64 1.44
C LYS A 16 -11.80 -12.68 0.41
N LYS A 17 -11.40 -11.42 0.43
CA LYS A 17 -11.84 -10.39 -0.52
C LYS A 17 -10.68 -9.46 -0.83
N MET A 18 -10.47 -9.14 -2.10
CA MET A 18 -9.53 -8.11 -2.53
C MET A 18 -10.27 -7.17 -3.47
N GLN A 19 -10.14 -5.87 -3.22
CA GLN A 19 -10.75 -4.80 -3.99
C GLN A 19 -9.68 -3.78 -4.33
N GLU A 20 -9.50 -3.53 -5.63
CA GLU A 20 -8.68 -2.41 -6.09
C GLU A 20 -9.45 -1.11 -5.90
N ILE A 21 -8.79 -0.11 -5.33
CA ILE A 21 -9.33 1.24 -5.18
C ILE A 21 -8.55 2.12 -6.14
N PRO A 22 -9.19 2.64 -7.21
CA PRO A 22 -8.49 3.49 -8.13
C PRO A 22 -8.06 4.77 -7.42
N PRO A 23 -6.81 5.24 -7.60
CA PRO A 23 -6.31 6.46 -6.95
C PRO A 23 -7.14 7.69 -7.27
N LYS A 24 -7.83 7.69 -8.41
CA LYS A 24 -8.75 8.76 -8.83
C LYS A 24 -9.86 9.00 -7.82
N ASP A 25 -10.40 7.94 -7.19
CA ASP A 25 -11.46 8.05 -6.18
C ASP A 25 -10.97 8.74 -4.90
N LEU A 26 -9.67 8.64 -4.63
CA LEU A 26 -9.00 9.29 -3.51
C LEU A 26 -8.45 10.68 -3.88
N GLY A 27 -8.70 11.15 -5.11
CA GLY A 27 -8.19 12.42 -5.62
C GLY A 27 -6.68 12.41 -5.90
N ILE A 28 -6.09 11.25 -6.17
CA ILE A 28 -4.65 11.06 -6.39
C ILE A 28 -4.40 10.88 -7.88
N ARG A 29 -3.48 11.68 -8.43
CA ARG A 29 -3.03 11.57 -9.84
C ARG A 29 -1.79 10.67 -10.01
N ASN A 30 -1.16 10.24 -8.93
CA ASN A 30 0.01 9.39 -8.97
C ASN A 30 -0.33 7.97 -9.45
N LYS A 31 0.58 7.35 -10.21
CA LYS A 31 0.51 5.94 -10.64
C LYS A 31 0.83 4.98 -9.47
N ILE A 32 0.06 5.06 -8.40
CA ILE A 32 0.10 4.11 -7.29
C ILE A 32 -1.08 3.17 -7.48
N LYS A 33 -0.93 1.90 -7.19
CA LYS A 33 -2.06 0.96 -7.16
C LYS A 33 -2.41 0.68 -5.72
N ILE A 34 -3.68 0.86 -5.39
CA ILE A 34 -4.18 0.73 -4.02
C ILE A 34 -5.13 -0.45 -4.00
N TYR A 35 -4.90 -1.36 -3.06
CA TYR A 35 -5.72 -2.53 -2.87
C TYR A 35 -6.15 -2.60 -1.40
N LYS A 36 -7.44 -2.81 -1.20
CA LYS A 36 -8.04 -3.20 0.07
C LYS A 36 -8.22 -4.71 0.03
N ALA A 37 -7.63 -5.41 0.99
CA ALA A 37 -7.84 -6.83 1.15
C ALA A 37 -8.41 -7.16 2.54
N THR A 38 -9.22 -8.19 2.62
CA THR A 38 -9.76 -8.73 3.87
C THR A 38 -9.29 -10.16 4.01
N ASP A 39 -8.62 -10.45 5.11
CA ASP A 39 -8.13 -11.79 5.43
C ASP A 39 -9.28 -12.76 5.76
N MET A 40 -9.01 -14.06 5.79
CA MET A 40 -9.92 -15.09 6.28
C MET A 40 -10.36 -14.83 7.73
N ASN A 41 -9.47 -14.25 8.53
CA ASN A 41 -9.74 -13.84 9.92
C ASN A 41 -10.55 -12.53 10.05
N GLY A 42 -11.00 -11.94 8.94
CA GLY A 42 -11.77 -10.69 8.94
C GLY A 42 -10.93 -9.41 9.14
N TYR A 43 -9.60 -9.51 9.23
CA TYR A 43 -8.73 -8.35 9.33
C TYR A 43 -8.61 -7.61 7.99
N PHE A 44 -8.65 -6.28 8.05
CA PHE A 44 -8.42 -5.43 6.89
C PHE A 44 -6.94 -5.15 6.66
N TRP A 45 -6.54 -5.30 5.41
CA TRP A 45 -5.20 -5.07 4.89
C TRP A 45 -5.23 -3.94 3.85
N ALA A 46 -4.38 -2.94 4.05
CA ALA A 46 -4.09 -1.93 3.04
C ALA A 46 -2.83 -2.33 2.29
N ILE A 47 -2.90 -2.43 0.97
CA ILE A 47 -1.78 -2.82 0.13
C ILE A 47 -1.59 -1.72 -0.91
N PHE A 48 -0.44 -1.06 -0.85
CA PHE A 48 -0.04 -0.08 -1.85
C PHE A 48 1.06 -0.68 -2.71
N ALA A 49 0.93 -0.57 -4.03
CA ALA A 49 1.96 -0.98 -4.96
C ALA A 49 2.38 0.22 -5.80
N VAL A 50 3.65 0.58 -5.72
CA VAL A 50 4.27 1.63 -6.51
C VAL A 50 5.38 1.00 -7.34
N SER A 51 5.31 1.22 -8.65
CA SER A 51 6.38 0.86 -9.58
C SER A 51 6.77 2.14 -10.30
N GLN A 52 7.97 2.63 -9.99
CA GLN A 52 8.51 3.85 -10.58
C GLN A 52 10.01 3.71 -10.76
N LYS A 53 10.53 4.19 -11.88
CA LYS A 53 11.98 4.21 -12.12
C LYS A 53 12.71 5.25 -11.24
N SER A 54 11.99 6.27 -10.78
CA SER A 54 12.52 7.35 -9.96
C SER A 54 12.71 6.93 -8.51
N ARG A 55 13.74 7.49 -7.86
CA ARG A 55 14.02 7.25 -6.45
C ARG A 55 12.90 7.78 -5.56
N ILE A 56 12.40 6.96 -4.61
CA ILE A 56 11.45 7.40 -3.59
C ILE A 56 12.18 8.28 -2.57
N LEU A 57 11.66 9.49 -2.39
CA LEU A 57 12.19 10.48 -1.46
C LEU A 57 11.24 10.66 -0.27
N MET A 58 11.71 11.42 0.73
CA MET A 58 10.91 11.66 1.94
C MET A 58 9.59 12.40 1.65
N LYS A 59 9.56 13.23 0.61
CA LYS A 59 8.34 13.90 0.13
C LYS A 59 7.28 12.91 -0.34
N ASP A 60 7.68 11.76 -0.88
CA ASP A 60 6.74 10.73 -1.31
C ASP A 60 6.17 9.98 -0.11
N VAL A 61 6.94 9.76 0.95
CA VAL A 61 6.47 9.12 2.18
C VAL A 61 5.30 9.90 2.78
N HIS A 62 5.42 11.22 2.90
CA HIS A 62 4.30 12.07 3.36
C HIS A 62 3.07 11.92 2.48
N LYS A 63 3.23 11.86 1.15
CA LYS A 63 2.11 11.58 0.25
C LYS A 63 1.48 10.22 0.55
N PHE A 64 2.26 9.16 0.79
CA PHE A 64 1.69 7.85 1.14
C PHE A 64 0.89 7.87 2.44
N GLU A 65 1.33 8.65 3.43
CA GLU A 65 0.58 8.83 4.68
C GLU A 65 -0.73 9.60 4.46
N GLU A 66 -0.71 10.67 3.67
CA GLU A 66 -1.93 11.39 3.28
C GLU A 66 -2.90 10.47 2.52
N ILE A 67 -2.38 9.67 1.58
CA ILE A 67 -3.16 8.68 0.83
C ILE A 67 -3.78 7.66 1.77
N TYR A 68 -3.03 7.20 2.77
CA TYR A 68 -3.52 6.27 3.77
C TYR A 68 -4.60 6.88 4.67
N ALA A 69 -4.44 8.13 5.07
CA ALA A 69 -5.46 8.86 5.83
C ALA A 69 -6.76 8.99 5.00
N LYS A 70 -6.65 9.40 3.73
CA LYS A 70 -7.78 9.44 2.80
C LYS A 70 -8.42 8.07 2.59
N LEU A 71 -7.61 7.02 2.48
CA LEU A 71 -8.11 5.65 2.34
C LEU A 71 -8.90 5.20 3.56
N THR A 72 -8.39 5.50 4.75
CA THR A 72 -9.05 5.16 6.02
C THR A 72 -10.39 5.89 6.15
N LEU A 73 -10.43 7.17 5.77
CA LEU A 73 -11.67 7.95 5.70
C LEU A 73 -12.64 7.40 4.65
N PHE A 74 -12.17 7.15 3.42
CA PHE A 74 -12.99 6.64 2.32
C PHE A 74 -13.56 5.25 2.62
N CYS A 75 -12.76 4.41 3.27
CA CYS A 75 -13.20 3.09 3.66
C CYS A 75 -13.99 3.09 4.97
N GLU A 76 -14.00 4.18 5.75
CA GLU A 76 -14.53 4.28 7.12
C GLU A 76 -14.08 3.15 8.08
N HIS A 77 -13.00 2.44 7.75
CA HIS A 77 -12.51 1.28 8.50
C HIS A 77 -11.02 1.43 8.79
N ASN A 78 -10.58 0.96 9.95
CA ASN A 78 -9.16 0.89 10.29
C ASN A 78 -8.48 -0.35 9.68
N PHE A 79 -7.32 -0.13 9.08
CA PHE A 79 -6.48 -1.22 8.57
C PHE A 79 -5.52 -1.69 9.65
N LYS A 80 -5.64 -2.96 10.04
CA LYS A 80 -4.73 -3.57 11.03
C LYS A 80 -3.34 -3.79 10.43
N TYR A 81 -3.28 -4.09 9.14
CA TYR A 81 -2.05 -4.38 8.45
C TYR A 81 -1.91 -3.49 7.21
N LYS A 82 -0.69 -3.02 6.99
CA LYS A 82 -0.38 -2.18 5.84
C LYS A 82 0.94 -2.58 5.18
N ILE A 83 0.88 -2.84 3.88
CA ILE A 83 1.99 -3.32 3.05
C ILE A 83 2.25 -2.29 1.95
N LEU A 84 3.52 -1.96 1.73
CA LEU A 84 3.98 -1.20 0.58
C LEU A 84 4.82 -2.12 -0.31
N PHE A 85 4.40 -2.37 -1.54
CA PHE A 85 5.21 -2.96 -2.58
C PHE A 85 5.91 -1.84 -3.33
N ILE A 86 7.23 -1.80 -3.25
CA ILE A 86 8.04 -0.74 -3.85
C ILE A 86 9.00 -1.35 -4.86
N ASP A 87 8.65 -1.20 -6.12
CA ASP A 87 9.52 -1.53 -7.25
C ASP A 87 10.22 -0.26 -7.74
N ALA A 88 11.08 0.31 -6.88
CA ALA A 88 11.80 1.55 -7.11
C ALA A 88 13.02 1.68 -6.19
N PRO A 89 14.09 2.39 -6.59
CA PRO A 89 15.21 2.68 -5.70
C PRO A 89 14.73 3.54 -4.52
N LEU A 90 14.93 3.07 -3.29
CA LEU A 90 14.47 3.75 -2.09
C LEU A 90 15.63 4.43 -1.36
N CYS A 91 15.44 5.65 -0.85
CA CYS A 91 16.43 6.24 0.04
C CYS A 91 16.33 5.63 1.44
N SER A 92 17.46 5.47 2.12
CA SER A 92 17.52 4.89 3.47
C SER A 92 16.69 5.67 4.50
N LYS A 93 16.53 6.99 4.32
CA LYS A 93 15.63 7.82 5.15
C LYS A 93 14.16 7.45 4.94
N ALA A 94 13.71 7.30 3.69
CA ALA A 94 12.34 6.91 3.39
C ALA A 94 12.03 5.49 3.90
N ALA A 95 13.00 4.57 3.83
CA ALA A 95 12.85 3.21 4.38
C ALA A 95 12.58 3.23 5.88
N LYS A 96 13.33 4.06 6.61
CA LYS A 96 13.14 4.24 8.06
C LYS A 96 11.77 4.83 8.35
N ALA A 97 11.39 5.90 7.66
CA ALA A 97 10.10 6.55 7.87
C ALA A 97 8.92 5.60 7.61
N PHE A 98 8.96 4.79 6.55
CA PHE A 98 7.93 3.76 6.31
C PHE A 98 7.89 2.72 7.45
N LYS A 99 9.04 2.25 7.94
CA LYS A 99 9.09 1.31 9.05
C LYS A 99 8.56 1.92 10.35
N GLU A 100 8.92 3.16 10.67
CA GLU A 100 8.44 3.91 11.84
C GLU A 100 6.93 4.14 11.77
N ALA A 101 6.42 4.46 10.59
CA ALA A 101 4.99 4.53 10.34
C ALA A 101 4.29 3.17 10.41
N GLY A 102 5.02 2.04 10.49
CA GLY A 102 4.45 0.69 10.59
C GLY A 102 4.11 0.03 9.25
N TRP A 103 4.68 0.54 8.15
CA TRP A 103 4.56 -0.08 6.83
C TRP A 103 5.52 -1.24 6.65
N LYS A 104 4.99 -2.35 6.16
CA LYS A 104 5.82 -3.48 5.73
C LYS A 104 6.19 -3.28 4.25
N ILE A 105 7.42 -2.85 4.01
CA ILE A 105 7.97 -2.71 2.66
C ILE A 105 8.29 -4.11 2.09
N GLN A 106 7.89 -4.35 0.86
CA GLN A 106 8.23 -5.51 0.04
C GLN A 106 8.80 -5.11 -1.30
#